data_AF-A0A0W0V8U7-F1
#
_entry.id   AF-A0A0W0V8U7-F1
#
_cell.length_a   1.000
_cell.length_b   1.000
_cell.length_c   1.000
_cell.angle_alpha   90.00
_cell.angle_beta   90.00
_cell.angle_gamma   90.00
#
_symmetry.space_group_name_H-M   'P 1'
#
loop_
_entity.id
_entity.type
_entity.pdbx_description
1 polymer ?
#
loop_
_entity_poly.entity_id
_entity_poly.type
_entity_poly.pdbx_seq_one_letter_code
_entity_poly.pdbx_strand_id
1 'polypeptide(L)'
;MTDFFDRVKQGLKRFSTSGSTSCHRKTERSNAVTEIVGQSLGNINPTAVIPTKLAQGLISGYGLFAKDTGGKEKIIHCMQASLSFSYLGVAIALFFQSGECEDLSDNLCKSLFLLDLLYKGTLLVGWIPSEFLKASPEEPQDNPVPV
;
A
#
# COMPACT_ATOMS: atom_id res chain seq x y z
N MET A 1 19.32 -13.36 15.79
CA MET A 1 18.11 -12.87 15.09
C MET A 1 17.79 -11.41 15.43
N THR A 2 18.00 -10.96 16.66
CA THR A 2 17.79 -9.56 17.11
C THR A 2 18.59 -8.52 16.31
N ASP A 3 19.88 -8.78 16.02
CA ASP A 3 20.73 -7.83 15.26
C ASP A 3 20.24 -7.52 13.84
N PHE A 4 19.63 -8.50 13.17
CA PHE A 4 19.07 -8.27 11.83
C PHE A 4 17.86 -7.32 11.91
N PHE A 5 16.96 -7.57 12.86
CA PHE A 5 15.79 -6.71 13.08
C PHE A 5 16.20 -5.30 13.53
N ASP A 6 17.24 -5.17 14.35
CA ASP A 6 17.71 -3.86 14.80
C ASP A 6 18.40 -3.07 13.67
N ARG A 7 19.12 -3.74 12.77
CA ARG A 7 19.66 -3.13 11.54
C ARG A 7 18.57 -2.70 10.57
N VAL A 8 17.53 -3.52 10.40
CA VAL A 8 16.36 -3.16 9.58
C VAL A 8 15.63 -1.96 10.20
N LYS A 9 15.41 -1.95 11.53
CA LYS A 9 14.83 -0.81 12.24
C LYS A 9 15.67 0.46 12.12
N GLN A 10 17.00 0.36 12.23
CA GLN A 10 17.90 1.50 12.06
C GLN A 10 17.92 2.01 10.61
N GLY A 11 17.88 1.12 9.62
CA GLY A 11 17.75 1.49 8.21
C GLY A 11 16.43 2.21 7.91
N LEU A 12 15.32 1.70 8.46
CA LEU A 12 14.00 2.33 8.37
C LEU A 12 13.96 3.71 9.06
N LYS A 13 14.55 3.84 10.25
CA LYS A 13 14.70 5.14 10.95
C LYS A 13 15.50 6.15 10.14
N ARG A 14 16.57 5.73 9.44
CA ARG A 14 17.37 6.64 8.60
C ARG A 14 16.62 7.10 7.34
N PHE A 15 15.68 6.30 6.83
CA PHE A 15 14.81 6.70 5.71
C PHE A 15 13.67 7.63 6.15
N SER A 16 13.27 7.55 7.43
CA SER A 16 12.21 8.32 8.09
C SER A 16 12.80 9.35 9.06
N THR A 17 13.41 10.41 8.51
CA THR A 17 13.70 11.64 9.28
C THR A 17 12.43 12.41 9.65
N SER A 18 11.27 12.01 9.13
CA SER A 18 9.95 12.43 9.57
C SER A 18 9.14 11.15 9.79
N GLY A 19 8.57 10.96 10.98
CA GLY A 19 7.71 9.81 11.27
C GLY A 19 6.54 9.73 10.28
N SER A 20 5.91 8.55 10.19
CA SER A 20 4.79 8.38 9.27
C SER A 20 3.60 9.26 9.65
N THR A 21 2.97 9.90 8.65
CA THR A 21 1.80 10.74 8.86
C THR A 21 0.59 9.91 9.27
N SER A 22 -0.32 10.53 10.04
CA SER A 22 -1.54 9.87 10.47
C SER A 22 -2.45 9.51 9.29
N CYS A 23 -2.41 10.29 8.20
CA CYS A 23 -3.12 10.02 6.97
C CYS A 23 -2.55 8.77 6.28
N HIS A 24 -1.24 8.73 6.02
CA HIS A 24 -0.58 7.57 5.40
C HIS A 24 -0.89 6.28 6.16
N ARG A 25 -0.73 6.26 7.49
CA ARG A 25 -1.02 5.06 8.29
C ARG A 25 -2.47 4.59 8.20
N LYS A 26 -3.45 5.50 8.23
CA LYS A 26 -4.87 5.15 8.08
C LYS A 26 -5.16 4.58 6.68
N THR A 27 -4.55 5.17 5.66
CA THR A 27 -4.68 4.75 4.26
C THR A 27 -4.06 3.37 4.06
N GLU A 28 -2.82 3.15 4.51
CA GLU A 28 -2.13 1.85 4.44
C GLU A 28 -2.88 0.77 5.20
N ARG A 29 -3.39 1.07 6.40
CA ARG A 29 -4.21 0.12 7.16
C ARG A 29 -5.50 -0.26 6.43
N SER A 30 -6.16 0.72 5.80
CA SER A 30 -7.37 0.47 5.01
C SER A 30 -7.06 -0.37 3.76
N ASN A 31 -5.95 -0.09 3.07
CA ASN A 31 -5.46 -0.89 1.95
C ASN A 31 -5.14 -2.33 2.39
N ALA A 32 -4.50 -2.51 3.55
CA ALA A 32 -4.16 -3.82 4.09
C ALA A 32 -5.39 -4.64 4.46
N VAL A 33 -6.38 -4.04 5.14
CA VAL A 33 -7.65 -4.70 5.43
C VAL A 33 -8.37 -5.07 4.13
N THR A 34 -8.40 -4.16 3.16
CA THR A 34 -9.03 -4.41 1.85
C THR A 34 -8.34 -5.54 1.10
N GLU A 35 -7.01 -5.64 1.18
CA GLU A 35 -6.23 -6.72 0.58
C GLU A 35 -6.52 -8.07 1.25
N ILE A 36 -6.61 -8.11 2.58
CA ILE A 36 -6.96 -9.34 3.32
C ILE A 36 -8.36 -9.82 2.96
N VAL A 37 -9.32 -8.90 2.87
CA VAL A 37 -10.68 -9.20 2.41
C VAL A 37 -10.65 -9.69 0.95
N GLY A 38 -9.88 -9.04 0.09
CA GLY A 38 -9.70 -9.44 -1.32
C GLY A 38 -9.11 -10.84 -1.48
N GLN A 39 -8.13 -11.22 -0.66
CA GLN A 39 -7.57 -12.58 -0.67
C GLN A 39 -8.60 -13.63 -0.22
N SER A 40 -9.45 -13.28 0.73
CA SER A 40 -10.54 -14.15 1.19
C SER A 40 -11.59 -14.38 0.09
N LEU A 41 -11.76 -13.42 -0.83
CA LEU A 41 -12.66 -13.50 -1.98
C LEU A 41 -11.97 -14.09 -3.23
N GLY A 42 -10.66 -13.91 -3.37
CA GLY A 42 -9.89 -14.12 -4.60
C GLY A 42 -9.37 -15.54 -4.83
N ASN A 43 -9.49 -16.45 -3.86
CA ASN A 43 -9.16 -17.87 -4.07
C ASN A 43 -10.07 -18.56 -5.12
N ILE A 44 -11.09 -17.87 -5.65
CA ILE A 44 -12.15 -18.48 -6.45
C ILE A 44 -12.32 -17.82 -7.83
N ASN A 45 -11.98 -16.53 -8.03
CA ASN A 45 -12.07 -15.89 -9.35
C ASN A 45 -11.37 -14.51 -9.40
N PRO A 46 -10.54 -14.18 -10.41
CA PRO A 46 -9.98 -12.83 -10.61
C PRO A 46 -11.05 -11.73 -10.70
N THR A 47 -12.25 -12.03 -11.19
CA THR A 47 -13.36 -11.06 -11.24
C THR A 47 -13.87 -10.69 -9.85
N ALA A 48 -13.79 -11.60 -8.87
CA ALA A 48 -14.21 -11.35 -7.49
C ALA A 48 -13.31 -10.34 -6.75
N VAL A 49 -12.10 -10.08 -7.27
CA VAL A 49 -11.11 -9.17 -6.67
C VAL A 49 -11.29 -7.73 -7.18
N ILE A 50 -12.04 -7.52 -8.28
CA ILE A 50 -12.30 -6.19 -8.88
C ILE A 50 -12.78 -5.15 -7.86
N PRO A 51 -13.81 -5.42 -7.02
CA PRO A 51 -14.28 -4.41 -6.05
C PRO A 51 -13.19 -3.98 -5.07
N THR A 52 -12.32 -4.92 -4.68
CA THR A 52 -11.24 -4.64 -3.72
C THR A 52 -10.12 -3.83 -4.34
N LYS A 53 -9.73 -4.10 -5.60
CA LYS A 53 -8.73 -3.27 -6.30
C LYS A 53 -9.26 -1.88 -6.60
N LEU A 54 -10.56 -1.73 -6.87
CA LEU A 54 -11.19 -0.41 -7.00
C LEU A 54 -11.13 0.38 -5.70
N ALA A 55 -11.53 -0.24 -4.58
CA ALA A 55 -11.42 0.38 -3.27
C ALA A 55 -9.97 0.78 -2.95
N GLN A 56 -9.00 -0.10 -3.20
CA GLN A 56 -7.58 0.18 -3.02
C GLN A 56 -7.07 1.35 -3.86
N GLY A 57 -7.52 1.46 -5.12
CA GLY A 57 -7.19 2.59 -6.00
C GLY A 57 -7.75 3.90 -5.46
N LEU A 58 -8.99 3.90 -4.97
CA LEU A 58 -9.62 5.09 -4.37
C LEU A 58 -8.96 5.49 -3.05
N ILE A 59 -8.68 4.54 -2.17
CA ILE A 59 -8.00 4.75 -0.88
C ILE A 59 -6.62 5.37 -1.13
N SER A 60 -5.84 4.77 -2.02
CA SER A 60 -4.50 5.26 -2.39
C SER A 60 -4.57 6.61 -3.10
N GLY A 61 -5.54 6.81 -3.99
CA GLY A 61 -5.81 8.09 -4.64
C GLY A 61 -6.11 9.20 -3.64
N TYR A 62 -6.95 8.93 -2.63
CA TYR A 62 -7.17 9.87 -1.52
C TYR A 62 -5.86 10.19 -0.79
N GLY A 63 -5.06 9.18 -0.45
CA GLY A 63 -3.75 9.37 0.19
C GLY A 63 -2.79 10.24 -0.62
N LEU A 64 -2.84 10.17 -1.96
CA LEU A 64 -2.02 10.98 -2.86
C LEU A 64 -2.37 12.47 -2.81
N PHE A 65 -3.66 12.79 -2.80
CA PHE A 65 -4.16 14.17 -2.85
C PHE A 65 -4.39 14.79 -1.48
N ALA A 66 -4.41 14.00 -0.41
CA ALA A 66 -4.50 14.49 0.95
C ALA A 66 -3.34 15.45 1.26
N LYS A 67 -3.68 16.57 1.90
CA LYS A 67 -2.72 17.62 2.29
C LYS A 67 -1.81 17.16 3.43
N ASP A 68 -2.31 16.25 4.26
CA ASP A 68 -1.64 15.76 5.47
C ASP A 68 -0.70 14.56 5.20
N THR A 69 -0.55 14.14 3.94
CA THR A 69 0.37 13.08 3.52
C THR A 69 1.73 13.66 3.14
N GLY A 70 2.81 13.10 3.67
CA GLY A 70 4.18 13.53 3.35
C GLY A 70 4.55 13.25 1.89
N GLY A 71 5.44 14.07 1.31
CA GLY A 71 5.83 13.94 -0.10
C GLY A 71 6.40 12.56 -0.48
N LYS A 72 7.14 11.90 0.43
CA LYS A 72 7.66 10.54 0.22
C LYS A 72 6.53 9.48 0.26
N GLU A 73 5.55 9.66 1.12
CA GLU A 73 4.39 8.76 1.27
C GLU A 73 3.45 8.85 0.06
N LYS A 74 3.37 10.05 -0.56
CA LYS A 74 2.66 10.24 -1.83
C LYS A 74 3.22 9.39 -2.96
N ILE A 75 4.53 9.13 -2.98
CA ILE A 75 5.14 8.25 -4.00
C ILE A 75 4.61 6.81 -3.84
N ILE A 76 4.51 6.33 -2.59
CA ILE A 76 3.96 5.00 -2.29
C ILE A 76 2.50 4.93 -2.72
N HIS A 77 1.69 5.92 -2.36
CA HIS A 77 0.28 5.96 -2.78
C HIS A 77 0.11 6.12 -4.30
N CYS A 78 1.02 6.82 -4.98
CA CYS A 78 1.03 6.91 -6.45
C CYS A 78 1.26 5.53 -7.08
N MET A 79 2.25 4.77 -6.57
CA MET A 79 2.51 3.41 -7.02
C MET A 79 1.34 2.46 -6.71
N GLN A 80 0.78 2.53 -5.51
CA GLN A 80 -0.37 1.70 -5.15
C GLN A 80 -1.61 2.02 -6.00
N ALA A 81 -1.87 3.31 -6.27
CA ALA A 81 -2.95 3.74 -7.15
C ALA A 81 -2.73 3.26 -8.60
N SER A 82 -1.52 3.42 -9.14
CA SER A 82 -1.23 2.99 -10.51
C SER A 82 -1.35 1.46 -10.66
N LEU A 83 -0.78 0.69 -9.72
CA LEU A 83 -0.86 -0.77 -9.74
C LEU A 83 -2.30 -1.28 -9.62
N SER A 84 -3.10 -0.70 -8.73
CA SER A 84 -4.50 -1.09 -8.54
C SER A 84 -5.37 -0.73 -9.75
N PHE A 85 -5.20 0.45 -10.34
CA PHE A 85 -5.90 0.81 -11.59
C PHE A 85 -5.44 0.00 -12.79
N SER A 86 -4.14 -0.32 -12.90
CA SER A 86 -3.64 -1.24 -13.94
C SER A 86 -4.24 -2.64 -13.78
N TYR A 87 -4.30 -3.17 -12.56
CA TYR A 87 -4.94 -4.47 -12.29
C TYR A 87 -6.41 -4.44 -12.71
N LEU A 88 -7.14 -3.38 -12.34
CA LEU A 88 -8.53 -3.20 -12.74
C LEU A 88 -8.69 -3.18 -14.26
N GLY A 89 -7.85 -2.45 -14.98
CA GLY A 89 -7.90 -2.38 -16.44
C GLY A 89 -7.75 -3.76 -17.09
N VAL A 90 -6.79 -4.56 -16.62
CA VAL A 90 -6.58 -5.92 -17.12
C VAL A 90 -7.73 -6.86 -16.70
N ALA A 91 -8.22 -6.76 -15.46
CA ALA A 91 -9.33 -7.59 -14.98
C ALA A 91 -10.63 -7.31 -15.74
N ILE A 92 -10.90 -6.04 -16.06
CA ILE A 92 -12.03 -5.64 -16.91
C ILE A 92 -11.84 -6.18 -18.34
N ALA A 93 -10.63 -6.11 -18.90
CA ALA A 93 -10.36 -6.67 -20.22
C ALA A 93 -10.61 -8.19 -20.27
N LEU A 94 -10.20 -8.93 -19.25
CA LEU A 94 -10.48 -10.36 -19.11
C LEU A 94 -11.98 -10.66 -18.99
N PHE A 95 -12.70 -9.84 -18.22
CA PHE A 95 -14.16 -9.99 -18.08
C PHE A 95 -14.87 -9.94 -19.44
N PHE A 96 -14.45 -9.05 -20.34
CA PHE A 96 -15.00 -8.97 -21.70
C PHE A 96 -14.51 -10.06 -22.65
N GLN A 97 -13.40 -10.72 -22.35
CA GLN A 97 -12.86 -11.84 -23.15
C GLN A 97 -13.38 -13.21 -22.72
N SER A 98 -14.29 -13.29 -21.73
CA SER A 98 -14.79 -14.56 -21.16
C SER A 98 -13.68 -15.50 -20.66
N GLY A 99 -12.48 -14.95 -20.39
CA GLY A 99 -11.33 -15.71 -19.95
C GLY A 99 -11.30 -15.82 -18.43
N GLU A 100 -11.38 -17.04 -17.91
CA GLU A 100 -11.01 -17.33 -16.53
C GLU A 100 -9.50 -17.60 -16.46
N CYS A 101 -8.82 -17.01 -15.48
CA CYS A 101 -7.41 -17.30 -15.22
C CYS A 101 -7.28 -18.58 -14.37
N GLU A 102 -7.64 -19.71 -14.96
CA GLU A 102 -7.45 -21.03 -14.33
C GLU A 102 -5.98 -21.45 -14.37
N ASP A 103 -5.24 -21.03 -15.41
CA ASP A 103 -3.80 -21.29 -15.57
C ASP A 103 -3.02 -20.01 -15.92
N LEU A 104 -1.76 -19.95 -15.49
CA LEU A 104 -0.78 -18.89 -15.85
C LEU A 104 -0.27 -19.04 -17.30
N SER A 105 -1.04 -19.63 -18.21
CA SER A 105 -0.66 -19.82 -19.61
C SER A 105 -0.83 -18.52 -20.41
N ASP A 106 -1.89 -17.76 -20.13
CA ASP A 106 -2.18 -16.48 -20.75
C ASP A 106 -1.28 -15.36 -20.19
N ASN A 107 -0.77 -14.51 -21.09
CA ASN A 107 -0.01 -13.32 -20.75
C ASN A 107 -0.85 -12.32 -19.94
N LEU A 108 -2.17 -12.25 -20.14
CA LEU A 108 -3.05 -11.40 -19.31
C LEU A 108 -3.07 -11.91 -17.86
N CYS A 109 -3.21 -13.22 -17.65
CA CYS A 109 -3.20 -13.83 -16.32
C CYS A 109 -1.85 -13.66 -15.60
N LYS A 110 -0.73 -13.83 -16.32
CA LYS A 110 0.62 -13.51 -15.79
C LYS A 110 0.74 -12.04 -15.38
N SER A 111 0.18 -11.13 -16.18
CA SER A 111 0.23 -9.70 -15.87
C SER A 111 -0.59 -9.35 -14.62
N LEU A 112 -1.77 -9.94 -14.44
CA LEU A 112 -2.56 -9.79 -13.21
C LEU A 112 -1.78 -10.28 -11.99
N PHE A 113 -1.18 -11.47 -12.09
CA PHE A 113 -0.39 -12.05 -11.01
C PHE A 113 0.80 -11.15 -10.64
N LEU A 114 1.51 -10.62 -11.64
CA LEU A 114 2.63 -9.71 -11.42
C LEU A 114 2.18 -8.38 -10.77
N LEU A 115 1.08 -7.79 -11.25
CA LEU A 115 0.52 -6.56 -10.70
C LEU A 115 0.09 -6.74 -9.24
N ASP A 116 -0.51 -7.89 -8.91
CA ASP A 116 -0.91 -8.22 -7.55
C ASP A 116 0.31 -8.41 -6.62
N LEU A 117 1.35 -9.12 -7.07
CA LEU A 117 2.60 -9.27 -6.33
C LEU A 117 3.29 -7.92 -6.08
N LEU A 118 3.37 -7.07 -7.11
CA LEU A 118 3.93 -5.73 -7.00
C LEU A 118 3.13 -4.90 -5.99
N TYR A 119 1.79 -4.93 -6.08
CA TYR A 119 0.93 -4.21 -5.14
C TYR A 119 1.18 -4.66 -3.69
N LYS A 120 1.16 -5.97 -3.44
CA LYS A 120 1.47 -6.56 -2.12
C LYS A 120 2.86 -6.16 -1.62
N GLY A 121 3.86 -6.15 -2.51
CA GLY A 121 5.20 -5.68 -2.19
C GLY A 121 5.22 -4.21 -1.76
N THR A 122 4.54 -3.32 -2.49
CA THR A 122 4.44 -1.90 -2.12
C THR A 122 3.70 -1.70 -0.80
N LEU A 123 2.68 -2.52 -0.52
CA LEU A 123 1.92 -2.50 0.72
C LEU A 123 2.78 -2.93 1.91
N LEU A 124 3.61 -3.96 1.77
CA LEU A 124 4.54 -4.36 2.84
C LEU A 124 5.54 -3.25 3.17
N VAL A 125 6.04 -2.54 2.15
CA VAL A 125 7.00 -1.43 2.32
C VAL A 125 6.33 -0.16 2.84
N GLY A 126 5.06 0.09 2.55
CA GLY A 126 4.31 1.25 3.07
C GLY A 126 3.73 1.00 4.47
N TRP A 127 3.04 -0.11 4.65
CA TRP A 127 2.28 -0.40 5.87
C TRP A 127 3.17 -0.78 7.06
N ILE A 128 4.12 -1.71 6.89
CA ILE A 128 4.93 -2.19 8.02
C ILE A 128 5.73 -1.04 8.65
N PRO A 129 6.48 -0.24 7.88
CA PRO A 129 7.21 0.89 8.44
C PRO A 129 6.31 1.98 9.02
N SER A 130 5.13 2.23 8.46
CA SER A 130 4.22 3.27 8.98
C SER A 130 3.63 2.94 10.36
N GLU A 131 3.53 1.65 10.71
CA GLU A 131 3.14 1.21 12.06
C GLU A 131 4.32 1.29 13.06
N PHE A 132 5.54 0.95 12.63
CA PHE A 132 6.73 0.98 13.51
C PHE A 132 7.32 2.39 13.70
N LEU A 133 7.21 3.25 12.70
CA LEU A 133 7.76 4.61 12.69
C LEU A 133 6.68 5.65 13.03
N LYS A 134 5.81 5.29 13.98
CA LYS A 134 4.82 6.21 14.54
C LYS A 134 5.56 7.47 14.97
N ALA A 135 5.18 8.62 14.42
CA ALA A 135 5.64 9.90 14.95
C ALA A 135 5.30 9.92 16.44
N SER A 136 6.32 10.02 17.30
CA SER A 136 6.12 10.15 18.75
C SER A 136 5.36 11.47 18.99
N PRO A 137 4.31 11.48 19.83
CA PRO A 137 3.75 12.74 20.29
C PRO A 137 4.84 13.46 21.12
N GLU A 138 5.23 14.64 20.67
CA GLU A 138 5.91 15.73 21.39
C GLU A 138 7.22 15.41 22.14
N GLU A 139 8.32 16.04 21.71
CA GLU A 139 9.19 16.68 22.69
C GLU A 139 8.74 18.14 22.77
N PRO A 140 8.31 18.65 23.95
CA PRO A 140 8.06 20.07 24.14
C PRO A 140 9.34 20.83 23.81
N GLN A 141 9.26 21.84 22.94
CA GLN A 141 10.34 22.83 22.88
C GLN A 141 10.33 23.57 24.22
N ASP A 142 11.28 23.23 25.09
CA ASP A 142 11.70 24.04 26.22
C ASP A 142 12.22 25.37 25.66
N ASN A 143 11.32 26.32 25.49
CA ASN A 143 11.68 27.71 25.22
C ASN A 143 12.03 28.31 26.57
N PRO A 144 13.31 28.65 26.84
CA PRO A 144 13.63 29.39 28.05
C PRO A 144 12.92 30.74 28.00
N VAL A 145 12.02 30.96 28.96
CA VAL A 145 11.41 32.27 29.20
C VAL A 145 12.56 33.23 29.57
N PRO A 146 12.78 34.33 28.81
CA PRO A 146 13.73 35.34 29.23
C PRO A 146 13.17 36.04 30.47
N VAL A 147 13.96 36.02 31.55
CA VAL A 147 13.76 36.78 32.80
C VAL A 147 13.93 38.28 32.53
#